data_AF-A0A923L5N5-F1
#
_entry.id   AF-A0A923L5N5-F1
#
_cell.length_a   1.000
_cell.length_b   1.000
_cell.length_c   1.000
_cell.angle_alpha   90.00
_cell.angle_beta   90.00
_cell.angle_gamma   90.00
#
_symmetry.space_group_name_H-M   'P 1'
#
loop_
_entity.id
_entity.type
_entity.pdbx_description
1 polymer ?
#
loop_
_entity_poly.entity_id
_entity_poly.type
_entity_poly.pdbx_seq_one_letter_code
_entity_poly.pdbx_strand_id
1 'polypeptide(L)'
;MEWKNIYRGLMMGASDVIPGVSGGTIAVLLGIYDRLIASINGLFSKEWKKHLGFLIPLGIGIAGAVLLLSRLIEWLFKDYPGPTQFFFLGLIIGILPYLFRQADVKANFKVNHYILLIIGAVIVSGMVFLHESEGVVIEEFTLSTYVLLFFSGFIASAAMILPGISGSFILLVMGVYATVISAISNLQLTIIAVVGFGIVLGILTMSKLIHYFFKHYRSGTFALIIGLVIGSIVVVFPGWPESTPFLLLSVVTFAGGLFVAYVLGRVEYKE
;
A
#
# COMPACT_ATOMS: atom_id res chain seq x y z
N MET A 1 -4.69 -6.63 24.47
CA MET A 1 -5.20 -5.94 23.27
C MET A 1 -4.49 -4.61 23.16
N GLU A 2 -3.88 -4.31 22.02
CA GLU A 2 -3.11 -3.09 21.78
C GLU A 2 -3.99 -2.02 21.09
N TRP A 3 -5.02 -1.52 21.78
CA TRP A 3 -6.05 -0.63 21.20
C TRP A 3 -5.50 0.65 20.56
N LYS A 4 -4.31 1.09 20.96
CA LYS A 4 -3.60 2.18 20.29
C LYS A 4 -3.38 1.92 18.80
N ASN A 5 -3.35 0.68 18.32
CA ASN A 5 -3.16 0.42 16.89
C ASN A 5 -4.39 0.75 16.03
N ILE A 6 -5.53 1.17 16.62
CA ILE A 6 -6.68 1.66 15.85
C ILE A 6 -6.29 2.88 15.01
N TYR A 7 -5.58 3.89 15.56
CA TYR A 7 -5.21 5.08 14.78
C TYR A 7 -4.28 4.71 13.62
N ARG A 8 -3.37 3.76 13.87
CA ARG A 8 -2.44 3.26 12.84
C ARG A 8 -3.20 2.54 11.73
N GLY A 9 -4.20 1.74 12.10
CA GLY A 9 -5.11 1.10 11.16
C GLY A 9 -5.94 2.12 10.38
N LEU A 10 -6.44 3.18 11.02
CA LEU A 10 -7.17 4.26 10.33
C LEU A 10 -6.31 4.93 9.27
N MET A 11 -5.04 5.24 9.58
CA MET A 11 -4.12 5.84 8.63
C MET A 11 -3.78 4.89 7.47
N MET A 12 -3.56 3.61 7.74
CA MET A 12 -3.35 2.59 6.70
C MET A 12 -4.57 2.43 5.80
N GLY A 13 -5.77 2.28 6.38
CA GLY A 13 -7.00 2.14 5.61
C GLY A 13 -7.33 3.37 4.78
N ALA A 14 -7.05 4.58 5.28
CA ALA A 14 -7.23 5.81 4.52
C ALA A 14 -6.31 5.87 3.29
N SER A 15 -5.09 5.35 3.39
CA SER A 15 -4.19 5.25 2.23
C SER A 15 -4.58 4.17 1.23
N ASP A 16 -5.14 3.04 1.68
CA ASP A 16 -5.53 1.94 0.79
C ASP A 16 -6.72 2.28 -0.12
N VAL A 17 -7.52 3.30 0.24
CA VAL A 17 -8.57 3.85 -0.63
C VAL A 17 -7.97 4.51 -1.87
N ILE A 18 -6.67 4.85 -1.85
CA ILE A 18 -6.05 5.72 -2.83
C ILE A 18 -5.19 4.90 -3.79
N PRO A 19 -5.46 4.97 -5.11
CA PRO A 19 -4.59 4.36 -6.11
C PRO A 19 -3.16 4.91 -6.01
N GLY A 20 -2.18 4.00 -5.98
CA GLY A 20 -0.76 4.33 -5.93
C GLY A 20 -0.19 4.58 -4.52
N VAL A 21 -1.02 4.66 -3.48
CA VAL A 21 -0.56 4.70 -2.08
C VAL A 21 -0.92 3.36 -1.42
N SER A 22 0.07 2.70 -0.81
CA SER A 22 -0.14 1.42 -0.12
C SER A 22 -0.19 1.62 1.40
N GLY A 23 -1.12 0.94 2.06
CA GLY A 23 -1.14 0.78 3.52
C GLY A 23 0.16 0.20 4.05
N GLY A 24 0.90 -0.59 3.25
CA GLY A 24 2.26 -1.03 3.55
C GLY A 24 3.24 0.13 3.68
N THR A 25 3.14 1.16 2.83
CA THR A 25 3.94 2.40 2.94
C THR A 25 3.64 3.14 4.24
N ILE A 26 2.36 3.24 4.62
CA ILE A 26 1.96 3.86 5.89
C ILE A 26 2.36 3.01 7.10
N ALA A 27 2.35 1.69 7.00
CA ALA A 27 2.85 0.80 8.05
C ALA A 27 4.35 1.01 8.31
N VAL A 28 5.13 1.27 7.26
CA VAL A 28 6.54 1.67 7.40
C VAL A 28 6.65 3.08 7.98
N LEU A 29 5.77 4.02 7.60
CA LEU A 29 5.80 5.37 8.18
C LEU A 29 5.58 5.31 9.69
N LEU A 30 4.69 4.43 10.11
CA LEU A 30 4.27 4.24 11.49
C LEU A 30 5.15 3.24 12.27
N GLY A 31 6.30 2.81 11.75
CA GLY A 31 7.21 1.93 12.50
C GLY A 31 6.63 0.59 12.90
N ILE A 32 5.50 0.19 12.31
CA ILE A 32 4.79 -1.05 12.65
C ILE A 32 4.97 -2.13 11.61
N TYR A 33 5.66 -1.85 10.51
CA TYR A 33 5.79 -2.77 9.40
C TYR A 33 6.35 -4.14 9.83
N ASP A 34 7.52 -4.17 10.50
CA ASP A 34 8.11 -5.42 10.97
C ASP A 34 7.19 -6.17 11.95
N ARG A 35 6.49 -5.42 12.81
CA ARG A 35 5.51 -5.95 13.77
C ARG A 35 4.29 -6.53 13.08
N LEU A 36 3.82 -5.92 11.99
CA LEU A 36 2.73 -6.39 11.16
C LEU A 36 3.09 -7.72 10.50
N ILE A 37 4.23 -7.79 9.82
CA ILE A 37 4.74 -9.02 9.20
C ILE A 37 4.90 -10.13 10.24
N ALA A 38 5.55 -9.84 11.37
CA ALA A 38 5.74 -10.80 12.45
C ALA A 38 4.40 -11.28 13.04
N SER A 39 3.40 -10.40 13.14
CA SER A 39 2.09 -10.76 13.68
C SER A 39 1.26 -11.61 12.74
N ILE A 40 1.30 -11.34 11.44
CA ILE A 40 0.66 -12.20 10.44
C ILE A 40 1.30 -13.59 10.45
N ASN A 41 2.63 -13.67 10.42
CA ASN A 41 3.34 -14.96 10.49
C ASN A 41 3.10 -15.70 11.80
N GLY A 42 2.91 -14.98 12.90
CA GLY A 42 2.66 -15.52 14.23
C GLY A 42 1.24 -16.05 14.46
N LEU A 43 0.31 -15.89 13.51
CA LEU A 43 -1.07 -16.38 13.63
C LEU A 43 -1.18 -17.89 13.79
N PHE A 44 -0.21 -18.65 13.29
CA PHE A 44 -0.15 -20.11 13.43
C PHE A 44 0.78 -20.59 14.55
N SER A 45 1.31 -19.67 15.36
CA SER A 45 2.20 -20.00 16.47
C SER A 45 1.44 -20.30 17.77
N LYS A 46 2.12 -20.86 18.77
CA LYS A 46 1.56 -21.04 20.12
C LYS A 46 1.14 -19.72 20.77
N GLU A 47 1.73 -18.59 20.35
CA GLU A 47 1.42 -17.24 20.86
C GLU A 47 0.40 -16.48 19.98
N TRP A 48 -0.38 -17.14 19.11
CA TRP A 48 -1.32 -16.49 18.18
C TRP A 48 -2.24 -15.43 18.82
N LYS A 49 -2.67 -15.64 20.08
CA LYS A 49 -3.48 -14.67 20.83
C LYS A 49 -2.79 -13.31 21.03
N LYS A 50 -1.47 -13.31 21.21
CA LYS A 50 -0.65 -12.08 21.34
C LYS A 50 -0.64 -11.31 20.02
N HIS A 51 -0.52 -12.03 18.90
CA HIS A 51 -0.53 -11.44 17.57
C HIS A 51 -1.91 -10.88 17.19
N LEU A 52 -3.00 -11.57 17.56
CA LEU A 52 -4.35 -11.03 17.44
C LEU A 52 -4.56 -9.76 18.28
N GLY A 53 -3.90 -9.66 19.43
CA GLY A 53 -3.89 -8.45 20.24
C GLY A 53 -3.38 -7.20 19.51
N PHE A 54 -2.54 -7.37 18.49
CA PHE A 54 -2.08 -6.32 17.58
C PHE A 54 -2.96 -6.20 16.33
N LEU A 55 -3.27 -7.34 15.68
CA LEU A 55 -3.98 -7.38 14.39
C LEU A 55 -5.44 -6.95 14.49
N ILE A 56 -6.16 -7.31 15.56
CA ILE A 56 -7.58 -6.95 15.71
C ILE A 56 -7.76 -5.44 15.80
N PRO A 57 -7.09 -4.70 16.71
CA PRO A 57 -7.19 -3.24 16.73
C PRO A 57 -6.77 -2.57 15.43
N LEU A 58 -5.72 -3.08 14.77
CA LEU A 58 -5.27 -2.56 13.48
C LEU A 58 -6.34 -2.77 12.40
N GLY A 59 -6.90 -3.97 12.30
CA GLY A 59 -7.96 -4.31 11.35
C GLY A 59 -9.25 -3.53 11.58
N ILE A 60 -9.62 -3.29 12.85
CA ILE A 60 -10.73 -2.39 13.21
C ILE A 60 -10.46 -0.97 12.70
N GLY A 61 -9.23 -0.48 12.84
CA GLY A 61 -8.83 0.82 12.29
C GLY A 61 -8.94 0.86 10.77
N ILE A 62 -8.41 -0.14 10.07
CA ILE A 62 -8.48 -0.23 8.60
C ILE A 62 -9.93 -0.25 8.12
N ALA A 63 -10.75 -1.13 8.68
CA ALA A 63 -12.17 -1.23 8.35
C ALA A 63 -12.92 0.06 8.69
N GLY A 64 -12.62 0.67 9.84
CA GLY A 64 -13.17 1.96 10.25
C GLY A 64 -12.83 3.08 9.28
N ALA A 65 -11.60 3.13 8.75
CA ALA A 65 -11.22 4.11 7.75
C ALA A 65 -11.94 3.88 6.42
N VAL A 66 -12.01 2.64 5.96
CA VAL A 66 -12.75 2.30 4.74
C VAL A 66 -14.23 2.66 4.87
N LEU A 67 -14.85 2.54 6.05
CA LEU A 67 -16.26 2.88 6.23
C LEU A 67 -16.52 4.38 6.46
N LEU A 68 -15.66 5.04 7.26
CA LEU A 68 -15.90 6.42 7.71
C LEU A 68 -15.21 7.46 6.82
N LEU A 69 -14.00 7.17 6.33
CA LEU A 69 -13.18 8.09 5.57
C LEU A 69 -13.33 7.92 4.06
N SER A 70 -13.82 6.78 3.57
CA SER A 70 -13.99 6.55 2.11
C SER A 70 -14.76 7.68 1.43
N ARG A 71 -15.89 8.12 2.00
CA ARG A 71 -16.69 9.23 1.44
C ARG A 71 -15.94 10.56 1.41
N LEU A 72 -15.14 10.84 2.45
CA LEU A 72 -14.34 12.06 2.51
C LEU A 72 -13.21 12.02 1.47
N ILE A 73 -12.51 10.89 1.38
CA ILE A 73 -11.43 10.71 0.41
C ILE A 73 -11.99 10.74 -1.02
N GLU A 74 -13.13 10.09 -1.28
CA GLU A 74 -13.81 10.13 -2.57
C GLU A 74 -14.19 11.56 -2.97
N TRP A 75 -14.76 12.33 -2.04
CA TRP A 75 -15.06 13.75 -2.24
C TRP A 75 -13.79 14.57 -2.53
N LEU A 76 -12.72 14.36 -1.77
CA LEU A 76 -11.43 15.03 -1.98
C LEU A 76 -10.82 14.71 -3.34
N PHE A 77 -10.90 13.45 -3.81
CA PHE A 77 -10.40 13.08 -5.13
C PHE A 77 -11.28 13.59 -6.28
N LYS A 78 -12.58 13.74 -6.05
CA LYS A 78 -13.51 14.27 -7.05
C LYS A 78 -13.36 15.79 -7.21
N ASP A 79 -13.35 16.52 -6.09
CA ASP A 79 -13.41 17.99 -6.10
C ASP A 79 -12.03 18.66 -5.94
N TYR A 80 -11.03 17.95 -5.38
CA TYR A 80 -9.66 18.43 -5.16
C TYR A 80 -8.57 17.39 -5.51
N PRO A 81 -8.58 16.77 -6.71
CA PRO A 81 -7.67 15.68 -7.07
C PRO A 81 -6.20 16.07 -6.90
N GLY A 82 -5.78 17.19 -7.50
CA GLY A 82 -4.42 17.69 -7.43
C GLY A 82 -3.92 17.88 -5.99
N PRO A 83 -4.56 18.74 -5.18
CA PRO A 83 -4.14 18.94 -3.79
C PRO A 83 -4.09 17.66 -2.96
N THR A 84 -5.03 16.74 -3.18
CA THR A 84 -5.06 15.46 -2.48
C THR A 84 -3.87 14.60 -2.88
N GLN A 85 -3.60 14.44 -4.18
CA GLN A 85 -2.45 13.68 -4.68
C GLN A 85 -1.11 14.29 -4.23
N PHE A 86 -0.99 15.62 -4.22
CA PHE A 86 0.19 16.31 -3.70
C PHE A 86 0.40 16.09 -2.20
N PHE A 87 -0.66 15.98 -1.39
CA PHE A 87 -0.53 15.58 0.02
C PHE A 87 0.13 14.20 0.17
N PHE A 88 -0.34 13.21 -0.59
CA PHE A 88 0.23 11.86 -0.57
C PHE A 88 1.64 11.80 -1.16
N LEU A 89 1.93 12.58 -2.19
CA LEU A 89 3.27 12.75 -2.72
C LEU A 89 4.23 13.27 -1.64
N GLY A 90 3.79 14.24 -0.84
CA GLY A 90 4.53 14.74 0.32
C GLY A 90 4.78 13.66 1.36
N LEU A 91 3.78 12.83 1.67
CA LEU A 91 3.95 11.68 2.58
C LEU A 91 4.97 10.66 2.06
N ILE A 92 4.87 10.28 0.78
CA ILE A 92 5.75 9.30 0.12
C ILE A 92 7.19 9.81 0.07
N ILE A 93 7.40 11.07 -0.32
CA ILE A 93 8.74 11.66 -0.35
C ILE A 93 9.29 11.81 1.07
N GLY A 94 8.44 12.22 2.03
CA GLY A 94 8.83 12.40 3.42
C GLY A 94 9.34 11.13 4.10
N ILE A 95 8.91 9.95 3.68
CA ILE A 95 9.37 8.68 4.23
C ILE A 95 10.70 8.19 3.62
N LEU A 96 11.07 8.63 2.42
CA LEU A 96 12.29 8.15 1.76
C LEU A 96 13.56 8.32 2.63
N PRO A 97 13.83 9.49 3.26
CA PRO A 97 14.99 9.64 4.14
C PRO A 97 15.01 8.67 5.32
N TYR A 98 13.84 8.23 5.77
CA TYR A 98 13.72 7.24 6.82
C TYR A 98 14.06 5.83 6.28
N LEU A 99 13.50 5.44 5.12
CA LEU A 99 13.83 4.16 4.48
C LEU A 99 15.31 4.03 4.16
N PHE A 100 15.94 5.10 3.64
CA PHE A 100 17.38 5.13 3.37
C PHE A 100 18.23 4.97 4.65
N ARG A 101 17.78 5.54 5.78
CA ARG A 101 18.44 5.36 7.08
C ARG A 101 18.24 3.97 7.66
N GLN A 102 17.02 3.42 7.61
CA GLN A 102 16.71 2.08 8.11
C GLN A 102 17.44 0.96 7.34
N ALA A 103 17.63 1.18 6.03
CA ALA A 103 18.41 0.31 5.17
C ALA A 103 19.93 0.46 5.37
N ASP A 104 20.35 1.51 6.10
CA ASP A 104 21.74 1.92 6.27
C ASP A 104 22.52 1.82 4.96
N VAL A 105 22.00 2.53 3.95
CA VAL A 105 22.45 2.44 2.56
C VAL A 105 23.94 2.73 2.44
N LYS A 106 24.46 3.68 3.22
CA LYS A 106 25.87 4.08 3.15
C LYS A 106 26.82 2.94 3.54
N ALA A 107 26.47 2.14 4.54
CA ALA A 107 27.31 1.03 4.98
C ALA A 107 27.03 -0.28 4.22
N ASN A 108 25.77 -0.53 3.85
CA ASN A 108 25.32 -1.85 3.42
C ASN A 108 25.02 -1.98 1.92
N PHE A 109 24.96 -0.88 1.16
CA PHE A 109 24.63 -0.97 -0.27
C PHE A 109 25.85 -1.25 -1.15
N LYS A 110 25.71 -2.28 -1.99
CA LYS A 110 26.63 -2.64 -3.07
C LYS A 110 25.97 -2.30 -4.40
N VAL A 111 26.73 -2.35 -5.50
CA VAL A 111 26.23 -2.09 -6.86
C VAL A 111 24.94 -2.87 -7.16
N ASN A 112 24.90 -4.16 -6.79
CA ASN A 112 23.72 -5.00 -6.99
C ASN A 112 22.45 -4.47 -6.29
N HIS A 113 22.59 -3.78 -5.15
CA HIS A 113 21.45 -3.19 -4.45
C HIS A 113 20.92 -1.95 -5.19
N TYR A 114 21.78 -1.13 -5.77
CA TYR A 114 21.33 -0.03 -6.62
C TYR A 114 20.60 -0.53 -7.87
N ILE A 115 21.03 -1.66 -8.44
CA ILE A 115 20.31 -2.32 -9.54
C ILE A 115 18.90 -2.75 -9.08
N LEU A 116 18.77 -3.39 -7.91
CA LEU A 116 17.46 -3.76 -7.36
C LEU A 116 16.54 -2.57 -7.08
N LEU A 117 17.11 -1.44 -6.63
CA LEU A 117 16.37 -0.19 -6.44
C LEU A 117 15.84 0.33 -7.78
N ILE A 118 16.67 0.38 -8.81
CA ILE A 118 16.25 0.80 -10.15
C ILE A 118 15.17 -0.14 -10.69
N ILE A 119 15.33 -1.45 -10.52
CA ILE A 119 14.31 -2.44 -10.91
C ILE A 119 12.97 -2.14 -10.21
N GLY A 120 12.98 -1.93 -8.89
CA GLY A 120 11.76 -1.57 -8.16
C GLY A 120 11.12 -0.28 -8.68
N ALA A 121 11.93 0.75 -8.92
CA ALA A 121 11.43 2.03 -9.43
C ALA A 121 10.81 1.87 -10.82
N VAL A 122 11.45 1.12 -11.73
CA VAL A 122 10.95 0.86 -13.09
C VAL A 122 9.69 0.00 -13.08
N ILE A 123 9.59 -1.00 -12.19
CA ILE A 123 8.38 -1.82 -12.07
C ILE A 123 7.17 -0.95 -11.76
N VAL A 124 7.28 -0.05 -10.78
CA VAL A 124 6.13 0.76 -10.33
C VAL A 124 5.92 1.99 -11.21
N SER A 125 6.96 2.62 -11.74
CA SER A 125 6.76 3.74 -12.67
C SER A 125 6.27 3.27 -14.04
N GLY A 126 6.77 2.13 -14.52
CA GLY A 126 6.39 1.54 -15.82
C GLY A 126 4.93 1.09 -15.88
N MET A 127 4.36 0.80 -14.72
CA MET A 127 2.94 0.52 -14.52
C MET A 127 2.02 1.65 -15.04
N VAL A 128 2.45 2.92 -15.06
CA VAL A 128 1.68 4.03 -15.65
C VAL A 128 1.42 3.83 -17.15
N PHE A 129 2.31 3.15 -17.87
CA PHE A 129 2.13 2.85 -19.30
C PHE A 129 1.23 1.64 -19.56
N LEU A 130 0.93 0.85 -18.52
CA LEU A 130 0.01 -0.29 -18.60
C LEU A 130 -1.45 0.13 -18.34
N HIS A 131 -1.70 1.41 -18.03
CA HIS A 131 -3.00 1.95 -17.59
C HIS A 131 -4.04 2.12 -18.70
N GLU A 132 -3.85 1.51 -19.87
CA GLU A 132 -4.68 1.73 -21.08
C GLU A 132 -6.03 0.98 -21.10
N SER A 133 -6.45 0.34 -20.00
CA SER A 133 -7.85 -0.09 -19.89
C SER A 133 -8.29 -0.20 -18.43
N GLU A 134 -9.29 0.60 -18.04
CA GLU A 134 -10.23 0.16 -17.01
C GLU A 134 -10.86 -1.12 -17.57
N GLY A 135 -10.36 -2.28 -17.15
CA GLY A 135 -10.79 -3.57 -17.70
C GLY A 135 -12.32 -3.66 -17.73
N VAL A 136 -12.88 -4.18 -18.82
CA VAL A 136 -14.33 -4.36 -18.94
C VAL A 136 -14.81 -5.29 -17.83
N VAL A 137 -15.93 -4.96 -17.19
CA VAL A 137 -16.55 -5.84 -16.20
C VAL A 137 -16.83 -7.19 -16.85
N ILE A 138 -16.28 -8.26 -16.30
CA ILE A 138 -16.51 -9.60 -16.82
C ILE A 138 -17.95 -9.99 -16.48
N GLU A 139 -18.79 -10.15 -17.50
CA GLU A 139 -20.20 -10.50 -17.33
C GLU A 139 -20.44 -12.02 -17.26
N GLU A 140 -19.55 -12.81 -17.88
CA GLU A 140 -19.62 -14.27 -17.85
C GLU A 140 -18.65 -14.89 -16.84
N PHE A 141 -19.21 -15.45 -15.76
CA PHE A 141 -18.45 -16.11 -14.71
C PHE A 141 -18.29 -17.61 -14.98
N THR A 142 -17.20 -17.96 -15.63
CA THR A 142 -16.77 -19.34 -15.82
C THR A 142 -15.77 -19.77 -14.73
N LEU A 143 -15.43 -21.06 -14.67
CA LEU A 143 -14.41 -21.56 -13.74
C LEU A 143 -13.07 -20.82 -13.91
N SER A 144 -12.67 -20.52 -15.15
CA SER A 144 -11.46 -19.75 -15.42
C SER A 144 -11.54 -18.31 -14.90
N THR A 145 -12.72 -17.67 -14.97
CA THR A 145 -12.95 -16.35 -14.36
C THR A 145 -12.71 -16.39 -12.86
N TYR A 146 -13.27 -17.39 -12.16
CA TYR A 146 -13.06 -17.53 -10.71
C TYR A 146 -11.60 -17.83 -10.34
N VAL A 147 -10.92 -18.66 -11.11
CA VAL A 147 -9.48 -18.94 -10.93
C VAL A 147 -8.65 -17.67 -11.13
N LEU A 148 -8.94 -16.88 -12.17
CA LEU A 148 -8.30 -15.60 -12.41
C LEU A 148 -8.53 -14.64 -11.24
N LEU A 149 -9.77 -14.49 -10.78
CA LEU A 149 -10.12 -13.62 -9.65
C LEU A 149 -9.43 -14.05 -8.35
N PHE A 150 -9.36 -15.35 -8.08
CA PHE A 150 -8.64 -15.90 -6.93
C PHE A 150 -7.16 -15.54 -6.99
N PHE A 151 -6.47 -15.84 -8.10
CA PHE A 151 -5.04 -15.54 -8.24
C PHE A 151 -4.76 -14.04 -8.30
N SER A 152 -5.69 -13.25 -8.83
CA SER A 152 -5.59 -11.78 -8.80
C SER A 152 -5.62 -11.26 -7.37
N GLY A 153 -6.56 -11.74 -6.54
CA GLY A 153 -6.58 -11.43 -5.11
C GLY A 153 -5.32 -11.91 -4.39
N PHE A 154 -4.84 -13.11 -4.72
CA PHE A 154 -3.61 -13.68 -4.15
C PHE A 154 -2.38 -12.83 -4.48
N ILE A 155 -2.20 -12.39 -5.73
CA ILE A 155 -1.05 -11.57 -6.13
C ILE A 155 -1.21 -10.14 -5.59
N ALA A 156 -2.41 -9.57 -5.65
CA ALA A 156 -2.71 -8.24 -5.09
C ALA A 156 -2.44 -8.15 -3.58
N SER A 157 -2.57 -9.25 -2.85
CA SER A 157 -2.20 -9.32 -1.44
C SER A 157 -0.72 -9.01 -1.18
N ALA A 158 0.17 -9.32 -2.13
CA ALA A 158 1.58 -9.01 -2.00
C ALA A 158 1.79 -7.49 -1.92
N ALA A 159 0.99 -6.71 -2.65
CA ALA A 159 1.00 -5.25 -2.63
C ALA A 159 0.33 -4.65 -1.38
N MET A 160 -0.60 -5.36 -0.73
CA MET A 160 -1.12 -4.94 0.58
C MET A 160 -0.05 -5.02 1.69
N ILE A 161 0.94 -5.89 1.49
CA ILE A 161 2.06 -6.04 2.40
C ILE A 161 3.23 -5.17 1.94
N LEU A 162 3.66 -5.25 0.68
CA LEU A 162 4.88 -4.62 0.20
C LEU A 162 4.69 -3.09 0.05
N PRO A 163 5.54 -2.27 0.69
CA PRO A 163 5.46 -0.82 0.55
C PRO A 163 5.72 -0.37 -0.89
N GLY A 164 4.99 0.65 -1.33
CA GLY A 164 5.17 1.28 -2.65
C GLY A 164 4.35 0.68 -3.79
N ILE A 165 3.62 -0.43 -3.59
CA ILE A 165 2.70 -0.98 -4.60
C ILE A 165 1.29 -1.07 -4.00
N SER A 166 0.27 -0.58 -4.70
CA SER A 166 -1.13 -0.70 -4.23
C SER A 166 -1.80 -1.98 -4.76
N GLY A 167 -2.57 -2.67 -3.91
CA GLY A 167 -3.30 -3.87 -4.30
C GLY A 167 -4.35 -3.62 -5.40
N SER A 168 -5.02 -2.47 -5.36
CA SER A 168 -5.94 -2.04 -6.42
C SER A 168 -5.25 -1.87 -7.77
N PHE A 169 -4.00 -1.41 -7.75
CA PHE A 169 -3.19 -1.28 -8.96
C PHE A 169 -2.83 -2.63 -9.57
N ILE A 170 -2.49 -3.63 -8.76
CA ILE A 170 -2.27 -4.99 -9.26
C ILE A 170 -3.54 -5.55 -9.91
N LEU A 171 -4.72 -5.31 -9.32
CA LEU A 171 -5.99 -5.73 -9.92
C LEU A 171 -6.29 -5.02 -11.24
N LEU A 172 -5.88 -3.75 -11.39
CA LEU A 172 -5.98 -2.99 -12.63
C LEU A 172 -5.11 -3.58 -13.73
N VAL A 173 -3.83 -3.85 -13.42
CA VAL A 173 -2.89 -4.49 -14.37
C VAL A 173 -3.37 -5.89 -14.79
N MET A 174 -4.01 -6.61 -13.87
CA MET A 174 -4.61 -7.91 -14.17
C MET A 174 -5.96 -7.82 -14.90
N GLY A 175 -6.48 -6.61 -15.16
CA GLY A 175 -7.71 -6.36 -15.90
C GLY A 175 -9.00 -6.72 -15.14
N VAL A 176 -8.92 -7.01 -13.84
CA VAL A 176 -10.07 -7.47 -13.04
C VAL A 176 -10.63 -6.43 -12.09
N TYR A 177 -9.99 -5.26 -11.98
CA TYR A 177 -10.36 -4.21 -11.02
C TYR A 177 -11.85 -3.81 -11.11
N ALA A 178 -12.35 -3.47 -12.30
CA ALA A 178 -13.74 -3.07 -12.48
C ALA A 178 -14.72 -4.19 -12.08
N THR A 179 -14.37 -5.44 -12.37
CA THR A 179 -15.15 -6.62 -11.95
C THR A 179 -15.20 -6.73 -10.42
N VAL A 180 -14.07 -6.52 -9.73
CA VAL A 180 -14.01 -6.56 -8.26
C VAL A 180 -14.80 -5.41 -7.63
N ILE A 181 -14.67 -4.19 -8.15
CA ILE A 181 -15.41 -3.02 -7.66
C ILE A 181 -16.92 -3.19 -7.89
N SER A 182 -17.31 -3.63 -9.09
CA SER A 182 -18.71 -3.93 -9.41
C SER A 182 -19.28 -5.02 -8.48
N ALA A 183 -18.51 -6.06 -8.20
CA ALA A 183 -18.90 -7.11 -7.26
C ALA A 183 -19.13 -6.57 -5.85
N ILE A 184 -18.25 -5.69 -5.36
CA ILE A 184 -18.42 -5.04 -4.04
C ILE A 184 -19.67 -4.15 -4.03
N SER A 185 -19.85 -3.30 -5.04
CA SER A 185 -20.99 -2.37 -5.13
C SER A 185 -22.33 -3.09 -5.21
N ASN A 186 -22.38 -4.22 -5.92
CA ASN A 186 -23.59 -5.02 -6.10
C ASN A 186 -23.71 -6.17 -5.09
N LEU A 187 -22.85 -6.21 -4.06
CA LEU A 187 -22.82 -7.25 -3.03
C LEU A 187 -22.81 -8.68 -3.61
N GLN A 188 -22.04 -8.90 -4.68
CA GLN A 188 -21.87 -10.21 -5.30
C GLN A 188 -20.98 -11.10 -4.43
N LEU A 189 -21.59 -11.69 -3.40
CA LEU A 189 -20.90 -12.40 -2.32
C LEU A 189 -19.96 -13.50 -2.81
N THR A 190 -20.30 -14.18 -3.92
CA THR A 190 -19.46 -15.24 -4.50
C THR A 190 -18.11 -14.70 -4.98
N ILE A 191 -18.10 -13.59 -5.74
CA ILE A 191 -16.86 -12.97 -6.24
C ILE A 191 -16.06 -12.39 -5.08
N ILE A 192 -16.73 -11.69 -4.17
CA ILE A 192 -16.11 -11.13 -2.96
C ILE A 192 -15.45 -12.25 -2.15
N ALA A 193 -16.12 -13.39 -1.98
CA ALA A 193 -15.57 -14.54 -1.26
C ALA A 193 -14.37 -15.15 -1.97
N VAL A 194 -14.41 -15.31 -3.31
CA VAL A 194 -13.30 -15.88 -4.09
C VAL A 194 -12.08 -14.98 -4.05
N VAL A 195 -12.24 -13.69 -4.32
CA VAL A 195 -11.16 -12.69 -4.26
C VAL A 195 -10.64 -12.57 -2.84
N GLY A 196 -11.53 -12.48 -1.85
CA GLY A 196 -11.19 -12.40 -0.43
C GLY A 196 -10.42 -13.62 0.06
N PHE A 197 -10.80 -14.83 -0.37
CA PHE A 197 -10.06 -16.05 -0.06
C PHE A 197 -8.67 -16.04 -0.68
N GLY A 198 -8.55 -15.58 -1.93
CA GLY A 198 -7.25 -15.33 -2.58
C GLY A 198 -6.39 -14.37 -1.80
N ILE A 199 -6.94 -13.23 -1.37
CA ILE A 199 -6.25 -12.22 -0.55
C ILE A 199 -5.78 -12.84 0.76
N VAL A 200 -6.63 -13.56 1.50
CA VAL A 200 -6.25 -14.16 2.78
C VAL A 200 -5.09 -15.14 2.61
N LEU A 201 -5.21 -16.10 1.67
CA LEU A 201 -4.12 -17.06 1.42
C LEU A 201 -2.85 -16.38 0.92
N GLY A 202 -3.02 -15.36 0.09
CA GLY A 202 -1.94 -14.51 -0.39
C GLY A 202 -1.21 -13.80 0.74
N ILE A 203 -1.91 -13.11 1.64
CA ILE A 203 -1.33 -12.43 2.81
C ILE A 203 -0.51 -13.42 3.65
N LEU A 204 -1.07 -14.61 3.94
CA LEU A 204 -0.41 -15.63 4.75
C LEU A 204 0.84 -16.22 4.08
N THR A 205 0.86 -16.27 2.75
CA THR A 205 2.00 -16.81 1.97
C THR A 205 3.07 -15.74 1.74
N MET A 206 2.65 -14.56 1.29
CA MET A 206 3.52 -13.43 0.99
C MET A 206 4.16 -12.85 2.24
N SER A 207 3.46 -12.81 3.37
CA SER A 207 4.07 -12.39 4.65
C SER A 207 5.24 -13.30 5.07
N LYS A 208 5.16 -14.61 4.82
CA LYS A 208 6.27 -15.55 5.07
C LYS A 208 7.43 -15.31 4.11
N LEU A 209 7.11 -15.13 2.82
CA LEU A 209 8.11 -14.86 1.78
C LEU A 209 8.87 -13.57 2.07
N ILE A 210 8.14 -12.48 2.33
CA ILE A 210 8.71 -11.16 2.66
C ILE A 210 9.54 -11.25 3.95
N HIS A 211 9.03 -11.92 4.99
CA HIS A 211 9.79 -12.13 6.23
C HIS A 211 11.10 -12.89 6.02
N TYR A 212 11.08 -13.92 5.18
CA TYR A 212 12.28 -14.66 4.80
C TYR A 212 13.30 -13.73 4.13
N PHE A 213 12.87 -12.92 3.16
CA PHE A 213 13.75 -11.95 2.48
C PHE A 213 14.29 -10.88 3.43
N PHE A 214 13.49 -10.36 4.36
CA PHE A 214 13.98 -9.43 5.37
C PHE A 214 15.03 -10.05 6.32
N LYS A 215 14.91 -11.34 6.62
CA LYS A 215 15.84 -12.05 7.51
C LYS A 215 17.15 -12.40 6.80
N HIS A 216 17.10 -12.82 5.55
CA HIS A 216 18.26 -13.36 4.82
C HIS A 216 18.88 -12.40 3.80
N TYR A 217 18.10 -11.47 3.26
CA TYR A 217 18.48 -10.56 2.16
C TYR A 217 18.13 -9.09 2.47
N ARG A 218 18.23 -8.69 3.74
CA ARG A 218 17.78 -7.39 4.27
C ARG A 218 18.09 -6.20 3.35
N SER A 219 19.36 -6.02 2.98
CA SER A 219 19.79 -4.88 2.14
C SER A 219 19.15 -4.89 0.74
N GLY A 220 19.04 -6.07 0.12
CA GLY A 220 18.39 -6.23 -1.19
C GLY A 220 16.88 -5.98 -1.11
N THR A 221 16.22 -6.45 -0.04
CA THR A 221 14.80 -6.21 0.21
C THR A 221 14.51 -4.73 0.42
N PHE A 222 15.30 -4.04 1.24
CA PHE A 222 15.18 -2.59 1.40
C PHE A 222 15.47 -1.84 0.12
N ALA A 223 16.46 -2.26 -0.66
CA ALA A 223 16.76 -1.63 -1.95
C ALA A 223 15.57 -1.71 -2.90
N LEU A 224 14.96 -2.90 -3.01
CA LEU A 224 13.76 -3.09 -3.82
C LEU A 224 12.61 -2.22 -3.29
N ILE A 225 12.32 -2.24 -1.99
CA ILE A 225 11.25 -1.44 -1.37
C ILE A 225 11.45 0.06 -1.62
N ILE A 226 12.65 0.58 -1.42
CA ILE A 226 12.99 1.98 -1.70
C ILE A 226 12.72 2.27 -3.19
N GLY A 227 13.12 1.37 -4.07
CA GLY A 227 12.82 1.45 -5.50
C GLY A 227 11.33 1.55 -5.77
N LEU A 228 10.53 0.62 -5.24
CA LEU A 228 9.07 0.60 -5.39
C LEU A 228 8.42 1.91 -4.89
N VAL A 229 8.85 2.40 -3.73
CA VAL A 229 8.37 3.68 -3.17
C VAL A 229 8.76 4.85 -4.06
N ILE A 230 9.97 4.89 -4.61
CA ILE A 230 10.39 5.92 -5.58
C ILE A 230 9.53 5.83 -6.86
N GLY A 231 9.28 4.63 -7.37
CA GLY A 231 8.42 4.45 -8.55
C GLY A 231 6.98 4.92 -8.30
N SER A 232 6.46 4.75 -7.08
CA SER A 232 5.12 5.23 -6.71
C SER A 232 4.96 6.76 -6.77
N ILE A 233 6.05 7.52 -6.65
CA ILE A 233 6.05 8.98 -6.85
C ILE A 233 5.58 9.31 -8.26
N VAL A 234 6.01 8.54 -9.26
CA VAL A 234 5.61 8.74 -10.67
C VAL A 234 4.13 8.39 -10.86
N VAL A 235 3.65 7.33 -10.22
CA VAL A 235 2.24 6.89 -10.31
C VAL A 235 1.29 7.90 -9.65
N VAL A 236 1.68 8.48 -8.51
CA VAL A 236 0.83 9.39 -7.73
C VAL A 236 0.90 10.83 -8.25
N PHE A 237 1.99 11.22 -8.92
CA PHE A 237 2.17 12.60 -9.41
C PHE A 237 1.13 12.95 -10.50
N PRO A 238 0.24 13.92 -10.26
CA PRO A 238 -0.89 14.20 -11.17
C PRO A 238 -0.54 15.18 -12.29
N GLY A 239 0.71 15.61 -12.41
CA GLY A 239 1.09 16.77 -13.21
C GLY A 239 0.92 18.08 -12.46
N TRP A 240 1.21 19.19 -13.14
CA TRP A 240 1.12 20.52 -12.54
C TRP A 240 -0.28 21.11 -12.73
N PRO A 241 -0.95 21.59 -11.65
CA PRO A 241 -2.22 22.28 -11.78
C PRO A 241 -2.07 23.55 -12.63
N GLU A 242 -2.93 23.73 -13.63
CA GLU A 242 -2.93 24.91 -14.49
C GLU A 242 -3.46 26.17 -13.79
N SER A 243 -4.35 25.98 -12.80
CA SER A 243 -4.97 27.09 -12.07
C SER A 243 -4.15 27.48 -10.83
N THR A 244 -3.82 28.77 -10.73
CA THR A 244 -3.01 29.32 -9.63
C THR A 244 -3.54 28.99 -8.23
N PRO A 245 -4.85 29.06 -7.95
CA PRO A 245 -5.38 28.67 -6.63
C PRO A 245 -5.14 27.19 -6.28
N PHE A 246 -5.34 26.29 -7.25
CA PHE A 246 -5.08 24.86 -7.04
C PHE A 246 -3.59 24.56 -6.95
N LEU A 247 -2.74 25.29 -7.68
CA LEU A 247 -1.29 25.18 -7.54
C LEU A 247 -0.84 25.55 -6.12
N LEU A 248 -1.29 26.69 -5.59
CA LEU A 248 -0.99 27.11 -4.22
C LEU A 248 -1.50 26.10 -3.19
N LEU A 249 -2.74 25.62 -3.37
CA LEU A 249 -3.32 24.62 -2.49
C LEU A 249 -2.53 23.31 -2.53
N SER A 250 -2.11 22.84 -3.71
CA SER A 250 -1.24 21.66 -3.88
C SER A 250 0.12 21.81 -3.21
N VAL A 251 0.74 22.99 -3.26
CA VAL A 251 2.00 23.26 -2.55
C VAL A 251 1.79 23.20 -1.04
N VAL A 252 0.71 23.78 -0.53
CA VAL A 252 0.38 23.75 0.90
C VAL A 252 0.09 22.33 1.36
N THR A 253 -0.70 21.55 0.62
CA THR A 253 -1.00 20.16 0.98
C THR A 253 0.22 19.27 0.86
N PHE A 254 1.09 19.47 -0.12
CA PHE A 254 2.38 18.78 -0.22
C PHE A 254 3.27 19.04 1.01
N ALA A 255 3.40 20.30 1.41
CA ALA A 255 4.13 20.67 2.62
C ALA A 255 3.49 20.07 3.87
N GLY A 256 2.16 20.02 3.93
CA GLY A 256 1.41 19.32 4.98
C GLY A 256 1.71 17.83 5.03
N GLY A 257 1.76 17.15 3.88
CA GLY A 257 2.14 15.75 3.78
C GLY A 257 3.57 15.49 4.26
N LEU A 258 4.53 16.31 3.82
CA LEU A 258 5.92 16.25 4.30
C LEU A 258 6.01 16.46 5.81
N PHE A 259 5.28 17.44 6.34
CA PHE A 259 5.25 17.73 7.78
C PHE A 259 4.69 16.56 8.58
N VAL A 260 3.57 15.97 8.14
CA VAL A 260 2.99 14.77 8.77
C VAL A 260 3.99 13.61 8.75
N ALA A 261 4.62 13.33 7.60
CA ALA A 261 5.63 12.28 7.50
C ALA A 261 6.83 12.52 8.41
N TYR A 262 7.28 13.77 8.52
CA TYR A 262 8.38 14.15 9.40
C TYR A 262 8.03 13.97 10.88
N VAL A 263 6.84 14.40 11.31
CA VAL A 263 6.37 14.27 12.70
C VAL A 263 6.25 12.79 13.07
N LEU A 264 5.60 11.98 12.23
CA LEU A 264 5.45 10.55 12.46
C LEU A 264 6.81 9.84 12.47
N GLY A 265 7.69 10.19 11.54
CA GLY A 265 9.05 9.66 11.50
C GLY A 265 9.83 9.92 12.80
N ARG A 266 9.65 11.07 13.46
CA ARG A 266 10.29 11.37 14.75
C ARG A 266 9.67 10.65 15.95
N VAL A 267 8.35 10.47 15.94
CA VAL A 267 7.63 9.87 17.08
C VAL A 267 7.87 8.37 17.14
N GLU A 268 7.83 7.71 15.99
CA GLU A 268 7.95 6.26 15.88
C GLU A 268 9.41 5.76 15.85
N TYR A 269 10.34 6.56 15.32
CA TYR A 269 11.77 6.21 15.23
C TYR A 269 12.60 7.10 16.14
N LYS A 270 12.32 7.00 17.43
CA LYS A 270 13.21 7.57 18.46
C LYS A 270 14.58 6.89 18.34
N GLU A 271 15.59 7.69 18.03
CA GLU A 271 17.00 7.38 18.34
C GLU A 271 17.18 7.17 19.84
#